data_AF-H0QQW9-F1
#
_entry.id   AF-H0QQW9-F1
#
_cell.length_a   1.000
_cell.length_b   1.000
_cell.length_c   1.000
_cell.angle_alpha   90.00
_cell.angle_beta   90.00
_cell.angle_gamma   90.00
#
_symmetry.space_group_name_H-M   'P 1'
#
loop_
_entity.id
_entity.type
_entity.pdbx_description
1 polymer ?
#
loop_
_entity_poly.entity_id
_entity_poly.type
_entity_poly.pdbx_seq_one_letter_code
_entity_poly.pdbx_strand_id
1 'polypeptide(L)'
;MPETPNGIVAGWLEQFDEALRTKDTDAALELFDEESYWRDFVSFTWNLKTMEGKDSIRRMLDATLDDVGPHNWALAEDATGDAASTEAWVTFETAQARGCAHLRLRNGKCWTLLTTMQELKGFEEKKGPNREQGVAHRIEKGRRSWLELKEEQAAKLGHEEQPYTVIIGGGQGGIGLGARLRRLGVPTIIIEKNARPGDSWRNRYKSLHLHDPVWYDHLPYLKFPDDWPVFAAKDKIGDWLEYYTRIMELNYWSSTECTNARWNEDRSEWEVSVIRDGEPVTLRPKQLVFALGVSGYPNVPKFDGAETFLGEQYHSSKHPGGGDWTGKKAVVIGSNNSAHDICADLWEHGADVTMVQRSSTHIARSESLMDLALGDLYSEKALANGVTTEKADLLFASLPYRILPEAQIPVYEEMARRDADFYSQLEAAGFDLDFGVDGSGLFLKYLRRGSGYYIDVGASQLIIDGRVKLANGQVGKITGNAVVLDDGTELEADAIIYATGYGSMNGWLADLVSPEVADTVGKCWGFGSDTPKDPGPWEGELRNMWKPTNVDNLWIHGGNLHQSRHYSSYLALQLKARMEGLPTPVYELQPSHHTR
;
A
#
# COMPACT_ATOMS: atom_id res chain seq x y z
N MET A 1 -33.78 31.47 -8.87
CA MET A 1 -32.37 31.52 -9.31
C MET A 1 -31.89 30.09 -9.43
N PRO A 2 -31.04 29.71 -10.40
CA PRO A 2 -30.46 28.38 -10.40
C PRO A 2 -29.71 28.17 -9.07
N GLU A 3 -29.92 27.03 -8.43
CA GLU A 3 -29.22 26.72 -7.19
C GLU A 3 -27.72 26.64 -7.46
N THR A 4 -26.94 27.40 -6.71
CA THR A 4 -25.47 27.35 -6.76
C THR A 4 -24.99 26.01 -6.18
N PRO A 5 -23.85 25.44 -6.62
CA PRO A 5 -23.27 24.23 -6.05
C PRO A 5 -23.21 24.23 -4.50
N ASN A 6 -22.76 25.33 -3.90
CA ASN A 6 -22.73 25.50 -2.44
C ASN A 6 -24.12 25.38 -1.80
N GLY A 7 -25.16 25.93 -2.45
CA GLY A 7 -26.54 25.87 -1.96
C GLY A 7 -27.13 24.46 -2.03
N ILE A 8 -26.85 23.73 -3.12
CA ILE A 8 -27.26 22.33 -3.29
C ILE A 8 -26.64 21.48 -2.18
N VAL A 9 -25.33 21.60 -1.97
CA VAL A 9 -24.62 20.81 -0.97
C VAL A 9 -25.03 21.21 0.44
N ALA A 10 -25.15 22.51 0.74
CA ALA A 10 -25.60 22.96 2.07
C ALA A 10 -26.98 22.41 2.42
N GLY A 11 -27.93 22.45 1.48
CA GLY A 11 -29.27 21.87 1.67
C GLY A 11 -29.25 20.35 1.82
N TRP A 12 -28.37 19.65 1.11
CA TRP A 12 -28.18 18.20 1.27
C TRP A 12 -27.58 17.87 2.65
N LEU A 13 -26.56 18.60 3.08
CA LEU A 13 -25.89 18.39 4.37
C LEU A 13 -26.80 18.68 5.56
N GLU A 14 -27.65 19.71 5.49
CA GLU A 14 -28.63 20.02 6.54
C GLU A 14 -29.63 18.86 6.73
N GLN A 15 -30.17 18.34 5.62
CA GLN A 15 -31.08 17.19 5.66
C GLN A 15 -30.37 15.92 6.16
N PHE A 16 -29.12 15.71 5.73
CA PHE A 16 -28.33 14.57 6.14
C PHE A 16 -27.98 14.61 7.63
N ASP A 17 -27.50 15.75 8.14
CA ASP A 17 -27.23 15.97 9.56
C ASP A 17 -28.47 15.69 10.41
N GLU A 18 -29.63 16.24 10.02
CA GLU A 18 -30.88 16.04 10.76
C GLU A 18 -31.32 14.57 10.74
N ALA A 19 -31.25 13.89 9.60
CA ALA A 19 -31.62 12.48 9.49
C ALA A 19 -30.72 11.60 10.37
N LEU A 20 -29.40 11.81 10.35
CA LEU A 20 -28.48 11.03 11.18
C LEU A 20 -28.64 11.36 12.68
N ARG A 21 -28.86 12.63 13.04
CA ARG A 21 -29.04 13.08 14.43
C ARG A 21 -30.33 12.53 15.05
N THR A 22 -31.39 12.45 14.25
CA THR A 22 -32.69 11.87 14.66
C THR A 22 -32.74 10.36 14.51
N LYS A 23 -31.69 9.74 13.95
CA LYS A 23 -31.60 8.31 13.64
C LYS A 23 -32.70 7.84 12.69
N ASP A 24 -33.11 8.71 11.78
CA ASP A 24 -34.06 8.42 10.72
C ASP A 24 -33.31 7.89 9.49
N THR A 25 -33.04 6.58 9.49
CA THR A 25 -32.35 5.91 8.39
C THR A 25 -33.13 6.03 7.07
N ASP A 26 -34.47 6.08 7.10
CA ASP A 26 -35.28 6.24 5.89
C ASP A 26 -35.06 7.61 5.26
N ALA A 27 -35.12 8.68 6.07
CA ALA A 27 -34.83 10.03 5.61
C ALA A 27 -33.40 10.18 5.09
N ALA A 28 -32.42 9.53 5.73
CA ALA A 28 -31.04 9.54 5.25
C ALA A 28 -30.92 8.87 3.88
N LEU A 29 -31.57 7.72 3.67
CA LEU A 29 -31.50 6.97 2.41
C LEU A 29 -32.23 7.65 1.26
N GLU A 30 -33.24 8.46 1.54
CA GLU A 30 -33.85 9.32 0.52
C GLU A 30 -32.82 10.29 -0.09
N LEU A 31 -31.76 10.66 0.62
CA LEU A 31 -30.72 11.56 0.11
C LEU A 31 -29.70 10.87 -0.82
N PHE A 32 -29.73 9.54 -0.91
CA PHE A 32 -28.84 8.77 -1.78
C PHE A 32 -29.52 8.41 -3.10
N ASP A 33 -28.71 8.32 -4.15
CA ASP A 33 -29.12 7.75 -5.42
C ASP A 33 -29.38 6.24 -5.28
N GLU A 34 -30.13 5.64 -6.20
CA GLU A 34 -30.34 4.18 -6.24
C GLU A 34 -29.00 3.46 -6.47
N GLU A 35 -28.20 3.98 -7.40
CA GLU A 35 -26.80 3.58 -7.56
C GLU A 35 -25.94 4.50 -6.69
N SER A 36 -25.66 4.07 -5.46
CA SER A 36 -24.88 4.87 -4.51
C SER A 36 -23.81 4.05 -3.79
N TYR A 37 -22.75 4.74 -3.38
CA TYR A 37 -21.62 4.14 -2.69
C TYR A 37 -21.22 5.00 -1.50
N TRP A 38 -21.13 4.38 -0.32
CA TRP A 38 -20.54 5.00 0.85
C TRP A 38 -19.29 4.22 1.24
N ARG A 39 -18.11 4.83 1.08
CA ARG A 39 -16.84 4.30 1.63
C ARG A 39 -16.58 4.95 2.97
N ASP A 40 -16.40 4.15 4.01
CA ASP A 40 -16.02 4.65 5.33
C ASP A 40 -14.65 4.10 5.74
N PHE A 41 -13.75 5.03 6.05
CA PHE A 41 -12.45 4.76 6.65
C PHE A 41 -12.51 5.18 8.13
N VAL A 42 -12.92 4.20 8.93
CA VAL A 42 -12.93 4.14 10.40
C VAL A 42 -13.79 5.16 11.14
N SER A 43 -14.55 6.01 10.45
CA SER A 43 -15.34 7.07 11.12
C SER A 43 -16.65 6.55 11.69
N PHE A 44 -17.31 5.65 10.95
CA PHE A 44 -18.56 5.00 11.33
C PHE A 44 -18.33 3.54 11.71
N THR A 45 -17.43 2.88 10.98
CA THR A 45 -17.36 1.42 10.95
C THR A 45 -16.24 0.82 11.79
N TRP A 46 -15.29 1.64 12.26
CA TRP A 46 -14.00 1.17 12.80
C TRP A 46 -13.32 0.13 11.89
N ASN A 47 -13.58 0.24 10.59
CA ASN A 47 -13.14 -0.66 9.52
C ASN A 47 -12.81 0.18 8.28
N LEU A 48 -12.28 -0.45 7.23
CA LEU A 48 -12.27 0.10 5.89
C LEU A 48 -13.32 -0.69 5.11
N LYS A 49 -14.47 -0.06 4.87
CA LYS A 49 -15.64 -0.72 4.28
C LYS A 49 -16.30 0.17 3.24
N THR A 50 -16.70 -0.45 2.13
CA THR A 50 -17.58 0.18 1.14
C THR A 50 -18.96 -0.46 1.23
N MET A 51 -19.97 0.37 1.41
CA MET A 51 -21.39 0.05 1.28
C MET A 51 -21.81 0.39 -0.15
N GLU A 52 -22.32 -0.60 -0.87
CA GLU A 52 -22.83 -0.49 -2.23
C GLU A 52 -24.37 -0.57 -2.20
N GLY A 53 -25.04 0.51 -2.59
CA GLY A 53 -26.49 0.66 -2.61
C GLY A 53 -27.14 0.93 -1.25
N LYS A 54 -28.38 1.43 -1.31
CA LYS A 54 -29.17 1.85 -0.14
C LYS A 54 -29.32 0.76 0.94
N ASP A 55 -29.47 -0.51 0.54
CA ASP A 55 -29.63 -1.61 1.50
C ASP A 55 -28.40 -1.84 2.38
N SER A 56 -27.20 -1.68 1.83
CA SER A 56 -25.97 -1.84 2.61
C SER A 56 -25.69 -0.61 3.47
N ILE A 57 -26.02 0.59 2.96
CA ILE A 57 -25.97 1.84 3.73
C ILE A 57 -26.93 1.76 4.92
N ARG A 58 -28.17 1.28 4.71
CA ARG A 58 -29.15 1.04 5.79
C ARG A 58 -28.56 0.20 6.91
N ARG A 59 -28.04 -0.99 6.57
CA ARG A 59 -27.48 -1.91 7.56
C ARG A 59 -26.32 -1.29 8.34
N MET A 60 -25.47 -0.52 7.68
CA MET A 60 -24.38 0.20 8.34
C MET A 60 -24.91 1.26 9.30
N LEU A 61 -25.86 2.10 8.86
CA LEU A 61 -26.44 3.15 9.69
C LEU A 61 -27.17 2.56 10.91
N ASP A 62 -28.04 1.58 10.69
CA ASP A 62 -28.80 0.91 11.76
C ASP A 62 -27.87 0.26 12.80
N ALA A 63 -26.69 -0.22 12.39
CA ALA A 63 -25.72 -0.85 13.27
C ALA A 63 -24.79 0.14 14.00
N THR A 64 -24.62 1.37 13.51
CA THR A 64 -23.54 2.27 13.98
C THR A 64 -24.03 3.59 14.55
N LEU A 65 -25.21 4.10 14.16
CA LEU A 65 -25.66 5.44 14.53
C LEU A 65 -25.82 5.67 16.04
N ASP A 66 -26.12 4.61 16.80
CA ASP A 66 -26.23 4.69 18.26
C ASP A 66 -24.90 5.08 18.92
N ASP A 67 -23.78 4.59 18.40
CA ASP A 67 -22.44 4.79 18.96
C ASP A 67 -21.68 5.95 18.31
N VAL A 68 -21.89 6.17 17.01
CA VAL A 68 -21.10 7.14 16.22
C VAL A 68 -21.49 8.58 16.57
N GLY A 69 -22.80 8.87 16.68
CA GLY A 69 -23.30 10.24 16.91
C GLY A 69 -22.72 11.28 15.95
N PRO A 70 -22.86 11.11 14.62
CA PRO A 70 -22.31 12.05 13.63
C PRO A 70 -23.07 13.38 13.65
N HIS A 71 -22.35 14.50 13.54
CA HIS A 71 -22.94 15.84 13.58
C HIS A 71 -21.98 16.90 12.98
N ASN A 72 -22.45 18.15 12.91
CA ASN A 72 -21.67 19.32 12.48
C ASN A 72 -21.13 19.18 11.04
N TRP A 73 -21.95 18.66 10.13
CA TRP A 73 -21.60 18.57 8.72
C TRP A 73 -21.52 19.95 8.08
N ALA A 74 -20.36 20.30 7.51
CA ALA A 74 -20.14 21.61 6.90
C ALA A 74 -19.17 21.55 5.72
N LEU A 75 -19.39 22.40 4.71
CA LEU A 75 -18.45 22.60 3.61
C LEU A 75 -17.07 22.99 4.14
N ALA A 76 -16.03 22.27 3.71
CA ALA A 76 -14.64 22.57 4.02
C ALA A 76 -14.04 23.62 3.07
N GLU A 77 -14.51 23.63 1.82
CA GLU A 77 -14.20 24.58 0.76
C GLU A 77 -15.44 24.72 -0.15
N ASP A 78 -15.40 25.65 -1.11
CA ASP A 78 -16.48 25.83 -2.07
C ASP A 78 -16.71 24.55 -2.89
N ALA A 79 -17.98 24.17 -3.04
CA ALA A 79 -18.39 23.07 -3.90
C ALA A 79 -18.22 23.43 -5.37
N THR A 80 -17.91 22.43 -6.18
CA THR A 80 -17.67 22.56 -7.63
C THR A 80 -18.74 21.82 -8.42
N GLY A 81 -18.88 22.16 -9.71
CA GLY A 81 -19.85 21.54 -10.62
C GLY A 81 -21.12 22.37 -10.83
N ASP A 82 -22.24 21.69 -11.06
CA ASP A 82 -23.53 22.27 -11.39
C ASP A 82 -24.69 21.44 -10.79
N ALA A 83 -25.94 21.75 -11.19
CA ALA A 83 -27.14 21.08 -10.69
C ALA A 83 -27.23 19.59 -11.07
N ALA A 84 -26.57 19.16 -12.15
CA ALA A 84 -26.56 17.77 -12.57
C ALA A 84 -25.46 16.98 -11.85
N SER A 85 -24.30 17.60 -11.59
CA SER A 85 -23.17 16.98 -10.91
C SER A 85 -22.47 17.98 -10.00
N THR A 86 -22.54 17.76 -8.69
CA THR A 86 -21.86 18.61 -7.69
C THR A 86 -20.83 17.80 -6.89
N GLU A 87 -19.67 18.36 -6.62
CA GLU A 87 -18.59 17.76 -5.83
C GLU A 87 -18.18 18.69 -4.69
N ALA A 88 -18.00 18.14 -3.48
CA ALA A 88 -17.70 18.93 -2.29
C ALA A 88 -16.82 18.20 -1.28
N TRP A 89 -15.95 18.97 -0.64
CA TRP A 89 -15.23 18.57 0.56
C TRP A 89 -16.01 19.01 1.78
N VAL A 90 -16.12 18.12 2.75
CA VAL A 90 -16.98 18.30 3.91
C VAL A 90 -16.19 17.95 5.16
N THR A 91 -16.42 18.69 6.24
CA THR A 91 -15.98 18.33 7.59
C THR A 91 -17.17 17.85 8.40
N PHE A 92 -16.92 16.94 9.33
CA PHE A 92 -17.92 16.45 10.26
C PHE A 92 -17.25 15.99 11.55
N GLU A 93 -18.06 15.79 12.58
CA GLU A 93 -17.61 15.21 13.84
C GLU A 93 -18.43 13.96 14.18
N THR A 94 -17.81 13.06 14.95
CA THR A 94 -18.49 11.96 15.65
C THR A 94 -18.34 12.15 17.15
N ALA A 95 -18.91 11.26 17.96
CA ALA A 95 -18.70 11.27 19.41
C ALA A 95 -17.20 11.20 19.77
N GLN A 96 -16.40 10.45 19.00
CA GLN A 96 -15.00 10.18 19.32
C GLN A 96 -13.99 10.94 18.45
N ALA A 97 -14.38 11.47 17.29
CA ALA A 97 -13.43 11.94 16.30
C ALA A 97 -13.88 13.19 15.53
N ARG A 98 -12.92 13.82 14.85
CA ARG A 98 -13.19 14.76 13.75
C ARG A 98 -12.79 14.09 12.43
N GLY A 99 -13.61 14.29 11.41
CA GLY A 99 -13.47 13.66 10.12
C GLY A 99 -13.56 14.65 8.97
N CYS A 100 -13.14 14.18 7.80
CA CYS A 100 -13.43 14.82 6.53
C CYS A 100 -14.07 13.83 5.57
N ALA A 101 -14.88 14.36 4.68
CA ALA A 101 -15.61 13.61 3.71
C ALA A 101 -15.49 14.22 2.31
N HIS A 102 -15.66 13.36 1.32
CA HIS A 102 -15.70 13.73 -0.08
C HIS A 102 -17.05 13.28 -0.66
N LEU A 103 -17.87 14.25 -1.05
CA LEU A 103 -19.26 14.06 -1.47
C LEU A 103 -19.41 14.36 -2.97
N ARG A 104 -20.02 13.44 -3.71
CA ARG A 104 -20.48 13.69 -5.09
C ARG A 104 -21.98 13.46 -5.18
N LEU A 105 -22.68 14.49 -5.64
CA LEU A 105 -24.11 14.48 -5.90
C LEU A 105 -24.37 14.39 -7.41
N ARG A 106 -25.35 13.57 -7.79
CA ARG A 106 -25.95 13.52 -9.12
C ARG A 106 -27.42 13.93 -9.00
N ASN A 107 -27.82 14.97 -9.71
CA ASN A 107 -29.20 15.51 -9.65
C ASN A 107 -29.71 15.71 -8.21
N GLY A 108 -28.85 16.22 -7.32
CA GLY A 108 -29.16 16.46 -5.90
C GLY A 108 -29.19 15.23 -5.00
N LYS A 109 -28.88 14.03 -5.50
CA LYS A 109 -28.78 12.78 -4.72
C LYS A 109 -27.34 12.31 -4.60
N CYS A 110 -26.95 11.72 -3.48
CA CYS A 110 -25.59 11.25 -3.26
C CYS A 110 -25.27 10.01 -4.11
N TRP A 111 -24.29 10.15 -4.99
CA TRP A 111 -23.72 9.06 -5.77
C TRP A 111 -22.54 8.41 -5.05
N THR A 112 -21.56 9.20 -4.60
CA THR A 112 -20.43 8.68 -3.80
C THR A 112 -20.19 9.55 -2.58
N LEU A 113 -20.05 8.91 -1.42
CA LEU A 113 -19.63 9.52 -0.17
C LEU A 113 -18.42 8.75 0.37
N LEU A 114 -17.29 9.43 0.54
CA LEU A 114 -16.17 8.94 1.33
C LEU A 114 -16.20 9.64 2.69
N THR A 115 -16.18 8.91 3.81
CA THR A 115 -15.96 9.45 5.16
C THR A 115 -14.65 8.94 5.72
N THR A 116 -13.82 9.83 6.26
CA THR A 116 -12.51 9.48 6.81
C THR A 116 -12.27 10.13 8.17
N MET A 117 -11.72 9.36 9.10
CA MET A 117 -11.32 9.88 10.41
C MET A 117 -9.99 10.61 10.25
N GLN A 118 -9.91 11.84 10.75
CA GLN A 118 -8.70 12.65 10.68
C GLN A 118 -7.97 12.71 12.03
N GLU A 119 -8.73 12.74 13.13
CA GLU A 119 -8.17 12.77 14.48
C GLU A 119 -9.16 12.26 15.54
N LEU A 120 -8.62 11.76 16.65
CA LEU A 120 -9.38 11.38 17.84
C LEU A 120 -9.47 12.54 18.82
N LYS A 121 -10.68 12.84 19.28
CA LYS A 121 -10.94 13.90 20.27
C LYS A 121 -10.30 13.54 21.61
N GLY A 122 -9.55 14.47 22.19
CA GLY A 122 -8.81 14.27 23.46
C GLY A 122 -7.47 13.54 23.29
N PHE A 123 -7.15 13.06 22.10
CA PHE A 123 -5.91 12.37 21.77
C PHE A 123 -5.27 12.94 20.50
N GLU A 124 -5.51 14.22 20.24
CA GLU A 124 -4.98 14.92 19.08
C GLU A 124 -3.44 14.91 19.07
N GLU A 125 -2.85 14.88 17.88
CA GLU A 125 -1.40 15.00 17.75
C GLU A 125 -0.90 16.30 18.40
N LYS A 126 0.18 16.22 19.18
CA LYS A 126 0.78 17.38 19.86
C LYS A 126 1.49 18.30 18.87
N LYS A 127 0.74 19.18 18.20
CA LYS A 127 1.22 20.12 17.16
C LYS A 127 0.65 21.51 17.31
N GLY A 128 1.31 22.49 16.68
CA GLY A 128 0.86 23.89 16.70
C GLY A 128 0.72 24.40 18.15
N PRO A 129 -0.46 24.92 18.54
CA PRO A 129 -0.73 25.34 19.93
C PRO A 129 -0.60 24.23 20.98
N ASN A 130 -0.80 22.96 20.60
CA ASN A 130 -0.72 21.79 21.49
C ASN A 130 0.68 21.16 21.53
N ARG A 131 1.69 21.83 20.97
CA ARG A 131 3.06 21.31 20.89
C ARG A 131 3.65 21.10 22.29
N GLU A 132 4.42 20.02 22.44
CA GLU A 132 5.21 19.81 23.65
C GLU A 132 6.19 20.97 23.87
N GLN A 133 6.22 21.49 25.11
CA GLN A 133 7.13 22.57 25.50
C GLN A 133 8.60 22.09 25.58
N GLY A 134 8.82 20.77 25.63
CA GLY A 134 10.12 20.13 25.82
C GLY A 134 10.77 20.57 27.14
N VAL A 135 11.81 21.38 27.01
CA VAL A 135 12.51 22.18 28.03
C VAL A 135 11.65 22.91 29.07
N ALA A 136 11.20 22.33 30.18
CA ALA A 136 10.73 23.15 31.30
C ALA A 136 11.82 24.19 31.65
N HIS A 137 11.52 25.50 31.54
CA HIS A 137 12.47 26.58 31.85
C HIS A 137 12.85 26.67 33.34
N ARG A 138 12.48 25.66 34.15
CA ARG A 138 12.92 25.51 35.53
C ARG A 138 14.28 24.82 35.57
N ILE A 139 15.19 25.40 36.33
CA ILE A 139 16.52 24.85 36.57
C ILE A 139 16.48 24.21 37.96
N GLU A 140 16.57 22.89 38.01
CA GLU A 140 16.53 22.11 39.24
C GLU A 140 17.68 21.10 39.29
N LYS A 141 18.09 20.71 40.51
CA LYS A 141 19.16 19.73 40.70
C LYS A 141 18.67 18.36 40.21
N GLY A 142 19.50 17.66 39.42
CA GLY A 142 19.15 16.36 38.85
C GLY A 142 18.29 16.43 37.58
N ARG A 143 18.12 17.61 36.99
CA ARG A 143 17.44 17.76 35.70
C ARG A 143 18.12 16.92 34.62
N ARG A 144 17.32 16.17 33.88
CA ARG A 144 17.75 15.34 32.75
C ARG A 144 17.62 16.11 31.45
N SER A 145 18.58 15.94 30.57
CA SER A 145 18.57 16.43 29.20
C SER A 145 17.60 15.61 28.34
N TRP A 146 17.22 16.16 27.18
CA TRP A 146 16.44 15.43 26.20
C TRP A 146 17.14 14.14 25.75
N LEU A 147 18.48 14.17 25.59
CA LEU A 147 19.25 12.99 25.19
C LEU A 147 19.17 11.90 26.26
N GLU A 148 19.38 12.24 27.54
CA GLU A 148 19.29 11.28 28.65
C GLU A 148 17.88 10.68 28.80
N LEU A 149 16.83 11.46 28.52
CA LEU A 149 15.45 10.96 28.52
C LEU A 149 15.20 10.00 27.36
N LYS A 150 15.68 10.36 26.16
CA LYS A 150 15.57 9.52 24.96
C LYS A 150 16.33 8.20 25.11
N GLU A 151 17.57 8.24 25.61
CA GLU A 151 18.40 7.06 25.81
C GLU A 151 17.82 6.12 26.88
N GLU A 152 17.28 6.66 27.97
CA GLU A 152 16.60 5.83 28.97
C GLU A 152 15.31 5.20 28.41
N GLN A 153 14.48 5.97 27.70
CA GLN A 153 13.28 5.41 27.06
C GLN A 153 13.64 4.27 26.10
N ALA A 154 14.69 4.46 25.29
CA ALA A 154 15.17 3.44 24.36
C ALA A 154 15.73 2.20 25.07
N ALA A 155 16.38 2.37 26.23
CA ALA A 155 16.92 1.26 27.02
C ALA A 155 15.84 0.45 27.75
N LYS A 156 14.75 1.10 28.16
CA LYS A 156 13.65 0.45 28.90
C LYS A 156 12.67 -0.27 27.98
N LEU A 157 12.30 0.36 26.85
CA LEU A 157 11.25 -0.16 25.97
C LEU A 157 11.72 -1.44 25.26
N GLY A 158 10.94 -2.50 25.39
CA GLY A 158 11.25 -3.86 24.94
C GLY A 158 11.90 -4.73 26.01
N HIS A 159 12.35 -4.14 27.13
CA HIS A 159 12.99 -4.84 28.24
C HIS A 159 12.16 -4.67 29.52
N GLU A 160 12.44 -3.61 30.30
CA GLU A 160 11.72 -3.26 31.54
C GLU A 160 10.26 -2.90 31.27
N GLU A 161 10.02 -2.19 30.17
CA GLU A 161 8.69 -1.77 29.72
C GLU A 161 8.39 -2.46 28.40
N GLN A 162 7.19 -3.03 28.23
CA GLN A 162 6.82 -3.68 26.98
C GLN A 162 6.09 -2.71 26.06
N PRO A 163 6.36 -2.73 24.74
CA PRO A 163 5.66 -1.87 23.80
C PRO A 163 4.18 -2.27 23.73
N TYR A 164 3.30 -1.30 23.49
CA TYR A 164 1.90 -1.60 23.18
C TYR A 164 1.78 -2.22 21.78
N THR A 165 2.63 -1.78 20.83
CA THR A 165 2.63 -2.26 19.45
C THR A 165 4.02 -2.71 19.01
N VAL A 166 4.13 -3.88 18.38
CA VAL A 166 5.32 -4.28 17.60
C VAL A 166 4.95 -4.30 16.13
N ILE A 167 5.81 -3.70 15.31
CA ILE A 167 5.72 -3.72 13.85
C ILE A 167 6.85 -4.59 13.32
N ILE A 168 6.51 -5.70 12.66
CA ILE A 168 7.46 -6.58 11.98
C ILE A 168 7.67 -6.08 10.55
N GLY A 169 8.87 -5.58 10.26
CA GLY A 169 9.24 -5.01 8.97
C GLY A 169 9.49 -3.50 9.07
N GLY A 170 10.70 -3.07 8.78
CA GLY A 170 11.14 -1.67 8.85
C GLY A 170 11.35 -1.03 7.49
N GLY A 171 10.57 -1.43 6.48
CA GLY A 171 10.44 -0.70 5.21
C GLY A 171 9.54 0.52 5.31
N GLN A 172 9.13 1.10 4.18
CA GLN A 172 8.32 2.33 4.19
C GLN A 172 6.99 2.23 4.96
N GLY A 173 6.35 1.05 4.95
CA GLY A 173 5.11 0.81 5.69
C GLY A 173 5.34 0.88 7.20
N GLY A 174 6.29 0.11 7.72
CA GLY A 174 6.58 0.10 9.15
C GLY A 174 7.12 1.43 9.68
N ILE A 175 7.98 2.09 8.89
CA ILE A 175 8.49 3.43 9.23
C ILE A 175 7.36 4.47 9.23
N GLY A 176 6.50 4.46 8.20
CA GLY A 176 5.37 5.37 8.09
C GLY A 176 4.37 5.22 9.24
N LEU A 177 3.96 3.98 9.53
CA LEU A 177 3.08 3.67 10.66
C LEU A 177 3.71 4.02 12.00
N GLY A 178 4.98 3.67 12.22
CA GLY A 178 5.69 4.00 13.45
C GLY A 178 5.78 5.51 13.70
N ALA A 179 5.94 6.31 12.65
CA ALA A 179 5.89 7.77 12.77
C ALA A 179 4.51 8.28 13.19
N ARG A 180 3.42 7.71 12.65
CA ARG A 180 2.06 8.04 13.08
C ARG A 180 1.85 7.70 14.56
N LEU A 181 2.23 6.49 14.96
CA LEU A 181 2.09 6.00 16.33
C LEU A 181 2.93 6.81 17.34
N ARG A 182 4.16 7.21 16.95
CA ARG A 182 5.01 8.09 17.77
C ARG A 182 4.33 9.42 18.06
N ARG A 183 3.71 10.05 17.05
CA ARG A 183 3.01 11.34 17.23
C ARG A 183 1.70 11.23 18.02
N LEU A 184 1.09 10.04 18.05
CA LEU A 184 -0.06 9.71 18.90
C LEU A 184 0.34 9.20 20.30
N GLY A 185 1.64 9.11 20.59
CA GLY A 185 2.14 8.65 21.89
C GLY A 185 1.90 7.16 22.17
N VAL A 186 1.77 6.32 21.14
CA VAL A 186 1.63 4.87 21.28
C VAL A 186 3.02 4.22 21.43
N PRO A 187 3.35 3.54 22.55
CA PRO A 187 4.63 2.86 22.72
C PRO A 187 4.81 1.76 21.66
N THR A 188 5.72 1.99 20.73
CA THR A 188 5.92 1.14 19.54
C THR A 188 7.38 0.77 19.37
N ILE A 189 7.67 -0.45 18.95
CA ILE A 189 8.96 -0.89 18.41
C ILE A 189 8.77 -1.38 16.98
N ILE A 190 9.62 -0.92 16.06
CA ILE A 190 9.72 -1.45 14.69
C ILE A 190 10.94 -2.38 14.65
N ILE A 191 10.78 -3.63 14.21
CA ILE A 191 11.89 -4.56 14.03
C ILE A 191 12.19 -4.78 12.55
N GLU A 192 13.49 -4.80 12.21
CA GLU A 192 13.99 -5.02 10.85
C GLU A 192 15.26 -5.86 10.88
N LYS A 193 15.32 -6.87 10.01
CA LYS A 193 16.47 -7.78 9.94
C LYS A 193 17.69 -7.15 9.25
N ASN A 194 17.47 -6.21 8.33
CA ASN A 194 18.57 -5.50 7.69
C ASN A 194 19.33 -4.59 8.68
N ALA A 195 20.59 -4.32 8.37
CA ALA A 195 21.49 -3.59 9.27
C ALA A 195 21.13 -2.11 9.43
N ARG A 196 20.64 -1.46 8.36
CA ARG A 196 20.26 -0.05 8.37
C ARG A 196 18.82 0.15 7.86
N PRO A 197 18.06 1.11 8.40
CA PRO A 197 16.77 1.46 7.84
C PRO A 197 16.91 1.90 6.39
N GLY A 198 16.06 1.38 5.50
CA GLY A 198 16.13 1.62 4.06
C GLY A 198 16.99 0.64 3.26
N ASP A 199 17.66 -0.33 3.91
CA ASP A 199 18.43 -1.37 3.21
C ASP A 199 17.54 -2.27 2.34
N SER A 200 16.24 -2.38 2.66
CA SER A 200 15.24 -3.02 1.79
C SER A 200 15.16 -2.41 0.38
N TRP A 201 15.60 -1.16 0.22
CA TRP A 201 15.77 -0.48 -1.06
C TRP A 201 17.22 -0.55 -1.55
N ARG A 202 18.21 -0.22 -0.71
CA ARG A 202 19.64 -0.23 -1.14
C ARG A 202 20.12 -1.59 -1.64
N ASN A 203 19.60 -2.68 -1.07
CA ASN A 203 19.98 -4.05 -1.44
C ASN A 203 19.28 -4.55 -2.71
N ARG A 204 18.44 -3.73 -3.36
CA ARG A 204 17.87 -4.04 -4.68
C ARG A 204 18.89 -3.75 -5.78
N TYR A 205 18.61 -4.24 -6.98
CA TYR A 205 19.48 -4.10 -8.16
C TYR A 205 19.81 -2.63 -8.46
N LYS A 206 21.05 -2.40 -8.90
CA LYS A 206 21.67 -1.08 -9.09
C LYS A 206 20.82 -0.07 -9.89
N SER A 207 20.17 -0.52 -10.97
CA SER A 207 19.40 0.33 -11.88
C SER A 207 18.03 0.76 -11.36
N LEU A 208 17.57 0.27 -10.20
CA LEU A 208 16.22 0.53 -9.70
C LEU A 208 15.98 2.02 -9.41
N HIS A 209 14.97 2.56 -10.08
CA HIS A 209 14.31 3.83 -9.76
C HIS A 209 12.84 3.55 -9.43
N LEU A 210 12.21 4.43 -8.67
CA LEU A 210 10.76 4.39 -8.50
C LEU A 210 10.08 4.68 -9.84
N HIS A 211 9.05 3.90 -10.16
CA HIS A 211 8.21 4.16 -11.34
C HIS A 211 7.07 5.13 -11.04
N ASP A 212 6.78 5.34 -9.75
CA ASP A 212 5.82 6.31 -9.27
C ASP A 212 6.49 7.69 -9.17
N PRO A 213 5.75 8.80 -9.40
CA PRO A 213 6.33 10.13 -9.37
C PRO A 213 6.49 10.66 -7.94
N VAL A 214 7.41 11.59 -7.72
CA VAL A 214 7.81 12.13 -6.41
C VAL A 214 6.64 12.59 -5.51
N TRP A 215 5.59 13.18 -6.11
CA TRP A 215 4.39 13.65 -5.40
C TRP A 215 3.54 12.51 -4.83
N TYR A 216 3.61 11.34 -5.48
CA TYR A 216 2.94 10.10 -5.07
C TYR A 216 3.66 9.42 -3.90
N ASP A 217 4.97 9.63 -3.76
CA ASP A 217 5.85 8.79 -2.94
C ASP A 217 6.24 9.36 -1.55
N HIS A 218 5.77 10.55 -1.19
CA HIS A 218 6.08 11.16 0.11
C HIS A 218 5.78 10.23 1.32
N LEU A 219 6.49 10.45 2.43
CA LEU A 219 6.14 9.86 3.71
C LEU A 219 5.21 10.76 4.54
N PRO A 220 4.56 10.24 5.59
CA PRO A 220 3.87 11.06 6.57
C PRO A 220 4.74 12.21 7.09
N TYR A 221 4.16 13.40 7.27
CA TYR A 221 4.73 14.57 7.95
C TYR A 221 5.91 15.29 7.28
N LEU A 222 6.80 14.58 6.60
CA LEU A 222 7.94 15.15 5.88
C LEU A 222 7.82 14.79 4.41
N LYS A 223 7.55 15.80 3.59
CA LYS A 223 7.60 15.68 2.13
C LYS A 223 9.05 15.54 1.68
N PHE A 224 9.26 14.87 0.56
CA PHE A 224 10.57 14.88 -0.08
C PHE A 224 10.94 16.32 -0.44
N PRO A 225 12.24 16.68 -0.42
CA PRO A 225 12.70 17.98 -0.91
C PRO A 225 12.21 18.27 -2.33
N ASP A 226 11.91 19.53 -2.60
CA ASP A 226 11.30 20.02 -3.85
C ASP A 226 12.25 19.98 -5.07
N ASP A 227 13.55 19.76 -4.85
CA ASP A 227 14.56 19.56 -5.89
C ASP A 227 14.77 18.09 -6.29
N TRP A 228 14.00 17.17 -5.70
CA TRP A 228 14.13 15.75 -6.02
C TRP A 228 13.70 15.44 -7.47
N PRO A 229 14.37 14.48 -8.13
CA PRO A 229 13.93 14.02 -9.44
C PRO A 229 12.51 13.42 -9.32
N VAL A 230 11.74 13.53 -10.41
CA VAL A 230 10.39 12.95 -10.49
C VAL A 230 10.40 11.47 -10.13
N PHE A 231 11.42 10.73 -10.60
CA PHE A 231 11.62 9.31 -10.29
C PHE A 231 12.88 9.15 -9.44
N ALA A 232 12.70 8.78 -8.17
CA ALA A 232 13.82 8.67 -7.23
C ALA A 232 14.56 7.34 -7.35
N ALA A 233 15.90 7.38 -7.35
CA ALA A 233 16.73 6.17 -7.30
C ALA A 233 16.60 5.44 -5.95
N LYS A 234 16.74 4.11 -5.95
CA LYS A 234 16.64 3.27 -4.74
C LYS A 234 17.50 3.75 -3.57
N ASP A 235 18.71 4.25 -3.86
CA ASP A 235 19.68 4.64 -2.84
C ASP A 235 19.24 5.93 -2.13
N LYS A 236 18.67 6.87 -2.90
CA LYS A 236 18.10 8.12 -2.38
C LYS A 236 16.91 7.86 -1.47
N ILE A 237 16.05 6.91 -1.83
CA ILE A 237 14.95 6.43 -0.98
C ILE A 237 15.50 5.75 0.28
N GLY A 238 16.48 4.87 0.13
CA GLY A 238 17.13 4.22 1.26
C GLY A 238 17.66 5.25 2.26
N ASP A 239 18.43 6.22 1.80
CA ASP A 239 19.04 7.24 2.67
C ASP A 239 17.96 8.10 3.34
N TRP A 240 16.92 8.48 2.59
CA TRP A 240 15.77 9.18 3.16
C TRP A 240 15.11 8.39 4.29
N LEU A 241 14.84 7.10 4.10
CA LEU A 241 14.27 6.25 5.15
C LEU A 241 15.17 6.19 6.39
N GLU A 242 16.49 6.09 6.21
CA GLU A 242 17.43 6.12 7.33
C GLU A 242 17.33 7.43 8.11
N TYR A 243 17.44 8.58 7.45
CA TYR A 243 17.35 9.88 8.12
C TYR A 243 15.98 10.12 8.73
N TYR A 244 14.91 9.71 8.04
CA TYR A 244 13.54 9.84 8.51
C TYR A 244 13.33 9.12 9.85
N THR A 245 13.88 7.89 10.03
CA THR A 245 13.78 7.20 11.33
C THR A 245 14.40 8.00 12.48
N ARG A 246 15.50 8.72 12.21
CA ARG A 246 16.19 9.55 13.22
C ARG A 246 15.45 10.85 13.49
N ILE A 247 15.02 11.55 12.44
CA ILE A 247 14.30 12.83 12.53
C ILE A 247 12.96 12.63 13.26
N MET A 248 12.26 11.54 12.96
CA MET A 248 10.98 11.21 13.60
C MET A 248 11.14 10.50 14.95
N GLU A 249 12.38 10.28 15.42
CA GLU A 249 12.71 9.63 16.70
C GLU A 249 12.02 8.28 16.90
N LEU A 250 12.07 7.41 15.89
CA LEU A 250 11.44 6.11 15.94
C LEU A 250 12.26 5.11 16.76
N ASN A 251 11.60 4.27 17.56
CA ASN A 251 12.23 3.10 18.18
C ASN A 251 12.40 2.00 17.11
N TYR A 252 13.47 2.14 16.33
CA TYR A 252 13.78 1.25 15.22
C TYR A 252 14.89 0.29 15.62
N TRP A 253 14.55 -0.99 15.72
CA TRP A 253 15.47 -2.08 16.03
C TRP A 253 15.94 -2.72 14.72
N SER A 254 17.03 -2.20 14.16
CA SER A 254 17.73 -2.83 13.03
C SER A 254 18.48 -4.08 13.47
N SER A 255 18.96 -4.88 12.51
CA SER A 255 19.63 -6.17 12.76
C SER A 255 18.85 -7.07 13.73
N THR A 256 17.53 -7.01 13.66
CA THR A 256 16.62 -7.71 14.55
C THR A 256 15.65 -8.56 13.75
N GLU A 257 15.85 -9.88 13.79
CA GLU A 257 15.02 -10.84 13.06
C GLU A 257 13.93 -11.40 13.98
N CYS A 258 12.66 -11.31 13.55
CA CYS A 258 11.58 -12.07 14.17
C CYS A 258 11.72 -13.53 13.76
N THR A 259 11.74 -14.42 14.75
CA THR A 259 11.84 -15.87 14.52
C THR A 259 10.53 -16.59 14.82
N ASN A 260 9.71 -16.06 15.72
CA ASN A 260 8.41 -16.62 16.07
C ASN A 260 7.54 -15.57 16.76
N ALA A 261 6.23 -15.63 16.58
CA ALA A 261 5.23 -14.88 17.34
C ALA A 261 4.07 -15.80 17.70
N ARG A 262 3.49 -15.65 18.90
CA ARG A 262 2.31 -16.41 19.32
C ARG A 262 1.43 -15.59 20.24
N TRP A 263 0.13 -15.84 20.22
CA TRP A 263 -0.78 -15.24 21.18
C TRP A 263 -0.69 -15.95 22.54
N ASN A 264 -0.64 -15.18 23.63
CA ASN A 264 -0.70 -15.69 24.99
C ASN A 264 -2.05 -15.30 25.60
N GLU A 265 -2.94 -16.29 25.75
CA GLU A 265 -4.30 -16.08 26.25
C GLU A 265 -4.33 -15.54 27.68
N ASP A 266 -3.48 -16.08 28.57
CA ASP A 266 -3.45 -15.73 29.99
C ASP A 266 -3.15 -14.24 30.23
N ARG A 267 -2.34 -13.64 29.36
CA ARG A 267 -1.97 -12.21 29.44
C ARG A 267 -2.72 -11.34 28.44
N SER A 268 -3.43 -11.95 27.48
CA SER A 268 -4.05 -11.24 26.36
C SER A 268 -3.05 -10.34 25.63
N GLU A 269 -1.87 -10.91 25.34
CA GLU A 269 -0.75 -10.26 24.67
C GLU A 269 -0.09 -11.22 23.68
N TRP A 270 0.53 -10.68 22.65
CA TRP A 270 1.45 -11.45 21.81
C TRP A 270 2.77 -11.70 22.54
N GLU A 271 3.42 -12.82 22.28
CA GLU A 271 4.83 -13.08 22.58
C GLU A 271 5.59 -13.15 21.26
N VAL A 272 6.47 -12.19 21.01
CA VAL A 272 7.29 -12.09 19.79
C VAL A 272 8.75 -12.38 20.16
N SER A 273 9.26 -13.48 19.64
CA SER A 273 10.66 -13.90 19.80
C SER A 273 11.50 -13.32 18.68
N VAL A 274 12.51 -12.54 19.04
CA VAL A 274 13.44 -11.90 18.11
C VAL A 274 14.88 -12.25 18.45
N ILE A 275 15.74 -12.27 17.44
CA ILE A 275 17.20 -12.28 17.61
C ILE A 275 17.68 -10.86 17.35
N ARG A 276 18.21 -10.19 18.37
CA ARG A 276 18.73 -8.82 18.32
C ARG A 276 20.19 -8.82 18.71
N ASP A 277 21.05 -8.34 17.84
CA ASP A 277 22.50 -8.30 18.07
C ASP A 277 23.09 -9.68 18.44
N GLY A 278 22.49 -10.76 17.90
CA GLY A 278 22.85 -12.15 18.19
C GLY A 278 22.20 -12.76 19.44
N GLU A 279 21.50 -11.97 20.24
CA GLU A 279 20.88 -12.40 21.49
C GLU A 279 19.36 -12.58 21.36
N PRO A 280 18.77 -13.61 21.97
CA PRO A 280 17.32 -13.78 21.99
C PRO A 280 16.65 -12.76 22.92
N VAL A 281 15.63 -12.07 22.41
CA VAL A 281 14.77 -11.13 23.16
C VAL A 281 13.31 -11.49 22.92
N THR A 282 12.48 -11.39 23.97
CA THR A 282 11.02 -11.59 23.86
C THR A 282 10.29 -10.28 24.11
N LEU A 283 9.61 -9.78 23.08
CA LEU A 283 8.70 -8.64 23.16
C LEU A 283 7.28 -9.13 23.44
N ARG A 284 6.51 -8.37 24.23
CA ARG A 284 5.15 -8.71 24.64
C ARG A 284 4.14 -7.60 24.33
N PRO A 285 3.82 -7.35 23.05
CA PRO A 285 2.87 -6.31 22.70
C PRO A 285 1.42 -6.77 22.78
N LYS A 286 0.52 -5.82 23.03
CA LYS A 286 -0.92 -6.05 22.83
C LYS A 286 -1.26 -6.14 21.35
N GLN A 287 -0.67 -5.28 20.51
CA GLN A 287 -0.94 -5.18 19.08
C GLN A 287 0.26 -5.64 18.25
N LEU A 288 0.04 -6.53 17.28
CA LEU A 288 1.06 -7.01 16.36
C LEU A 288 0.74 -6.62 14.92
N VAL A 289 1.68 -5.94 14.26
CA VAL A 289 1.51 -5.50 12.87
C VAL A 289 2.55 -6.17 11.98
N PHE A 290 2.10 -6.86 10.95
CA PHE A 290 2.95 -7.36 9.86
C PHE A 290 3.05 -6.29 8.77
N ALA A 291 4.23 -5.68 8.64
CA ALA A 291 4.56 -4.65 7.66
C ALA A 291 5.62 -5.14 6.64
N LEU A 292 5.53 -6.41 6.23
CA LEU A 292 6.52 -7.08 5.37
C LEU A 292 6.29 -6.85 3.86
N GLY A 293 5.18 -6.21 3.48
CA GLY A 293 4.90 -5.73 2.13
C GLY A 293 4.47 -6.82 1.12
N VAL A 294 3.80 -6.37 0.05
CA VAL A 294 3.31 -7.23 -1.05
C VAL A 294 4.46 -7.86 -1.86
N SER A 295 5.63 -7.20 -1.84
CA SER A 295 6.87 -7.68 -2.47
C SER A 295 7.88 -8.21 -1.45
N GLY A 296 7.37 -8.83 -0.38
CA GLY A 296 8.15 -9.27 0.78
C GLY A 296 8.55 -10.74 0.79
N TYR A 297 7.76 -11.63 0.18
CA TYR A 297 7.96 -13.09 0.22
C TYR A 297 8.38 -13.63 -1.16
N PRO A 298 9.68 -13.82 -1.47
CA PRO A 298 10.13 -14.20 -2.81
C PRO A 298 9.51 -15.50 -3.32
N ASN A 299 8.98 -15.50 -4.53
CA ASN A 299 8.49 -16.72 -5.17
C ASN A 299 9.61 -17.38 -5.97
N VAL A 300 10.33 -18.33 -5.37
CA VAL A 300 11.43 -19.05 -6.02
C VAL A 300 10.91 -20.38 -6.57
N PRO A 301 10.77 -20.54 -7.90
CA PRO A 301 10.31 -21.79 -8.48
C PRO A 301 11.33 -22.91 -8.24
N LYS A 302 10.84 -24.15 -8.20
CA LYS A 302 11.68 -25.36 -8.23
C LYS A 302 11.53 -25.99 -9.61
N PHE A 303 12.65 -26.16 -10.30
CA PHE A 303 12.70 -26.82 -11.60
C PHE A 303 13.56 -28.07 -11.50
N ASP A 304 13.18 -29.12 -12.22
CA ASP A 304 13.96 -30.35 -12.29
C ASP A 304 15.36 -30.05 -12.87
N GLY A 305 16.41 -30.57 -12.24
CA GLY A 305 17.80 -30.42 -12.67
C GLY A 305 18.46 -29.08 -12.32
N ALA A 306 17.74 -28.15 -11.69
CA ALA A 306 18.26 -26.84 -11.28
C ALA A 306 19.51 -26.95 -10.39
N GLU A 307 19.58 -27.96 -9.52
CA GLU A 307 20.72 -28.24 -8.63
C GLU A 307 22.01 -28.63 -9.37
N THR A 308 21.92 -29.01 -10.65
CA THR A 308 23.07 -29.39 -11.48
C THR A 308 23.55 -28.27 -12.39
N PHE A 309 22.89 -27.10 -12.38
CA PHE A 309 23.30 -25.94 -13.16
C PHE A 309 24.69 -25.46 -12.73
N LEU A 310 25.58 -25.30 -13.70
CA LEU A 310 27.00 -24.96 -13.49
C LEU A 310 27.23 -23.46 -13.29
N GLY A 311 26.25 -22.63 -13.66
CA GLY A 311 26.29 -21.18 -13.55
C GLY A 311 25.63 -20.64 -12.29
N GLU A 312 25.41 -19.32 -12.26
CA GLU A 312 24.74 -18.66 -11.14
C GLU A 312 23.22 -18.68 -11.30
N GLN A 313 22.49 -18.98 -10.22
CA GLN A 313 21.03 -18.87 -10.22
C GLN A 313 20.52 -18.20 -8.96
N TYR A 314 19.60 -17.25 -9.09
CA TYR A 314 19.03 -16.54 -7.95
C TYR A 314 17.73 -15.82 -8.30
N HIS A 315 16.93 -15.53 -7.28
CA HIS A 315 15.75 -14.68 -7.42
C HIS A 315 16.15 -13.21 -7.62
N SER A 316 15.34 -12.44 -8.35
CA SER A 316 15.58 -11.02 -8.68
C SER A 316 15.87 -10.15 -7.45
N SER A 317 15.31 -10.50 -6.28
CA SER A 317 15.57 -9.81 -5.01
C SER A 317 17.02 -9.93 -4.50
N LYS A 318 17.82 -10.84 -5.06
CA LYS A 318 19.24 -11.04 -4.77
C LYS A 318 20.15 -10.60 -5.91
N HIS A 319 19.60 -10.06 -6.99
CA HIS A 319 20.40 -9.59 -8.11
C HIS A 319 21.20 -8.35 -7.69
N PRO A 320 22.55 -8.38 -7.75
CA PRO A 320 23.38 -7.28 -7.29
C PRO A 320 23.27 -6.03 -8.17
N GLY A 321 22.97 -6.21 -9.46
CA GLY A 321 23.04 -5.17 -10.49
C GLY A 321 24.47 -4.78 -10.86
N GLY A 322 24.66 -4.38 -12.11
CA GLY A 322 25.96 -4.08 -12.69
C GLY A 322 26.92 -5.27 -12.74
N GLY A 323 28.21 -4.98 -12.82
CA GLY A 323 29.29 -5.97 -13.01
C GLY A 323 29.79 -6.02 -14.44
N ASP A 324 30.68 -6.96 -14.74
CA ASP A 324 31.11 -7.25 -16.12
C ASP A 324 30.44 -8.54 -16.59
N TRP A 325 29.45 -8.39 -17.47
CA TRP A 325 28.72 -9.50 -18.07
C TRP A 325 29.16 -9.77 -19.52
N THR A 326 30.29 -9.20 -19.95
CA THR A 326 30.77 -9.31 -21.33
C THR A 326 30.92 -10.78 -21.75
N GLY A 327 30.17 -11.16 -22.79
CA GLY A 327 30.21 -12.51 -23.35
C GLY A 327 29.49 -13.58 -22.52
N LYS A 328 28.80 -13.19 -21.45
CA LYS A 328 27.94 -14.08 -20.65
C LYS A 328 26.55 -14.17 -21.26
N LYS A 329 25.93 -15.35 -21.16
CA LYS A 329 24.51 -15.56 -21.52
C LYS A 329 23.66 -15.56 -20.25
N ALA A 330 22.66 -14.69 -20.20
CA ALA A 330 21.77 -14.59 -19.05
C ALA A 330 20.32 -14.87 -19.46
N VAL A 331 19.67 -15.79 -18.74
CA VAL A 331 18.24 -16.09 -18.91
C VAL A 331 17.45 -15.51 -17.75
N VAL A 332 16.54 -14.60 -18.04
CA VAL A 332 15.66 -13.95 -17.05
C VAL A 332 14.27 -14.56 -17.16
N ILE A 333 13.83 -15.30 -16.14
CA ILE A 333 12.53 -15.98 -16.11
C ILE A 333 11.48 -15.06 -15.49
N GLY A 334 10.56 -14.56 -16.31
CA GLY A 334 9.54 -13.56 -15.95
C GLY A 334 9.56 -12.38 -16.91
N SER A 335 8.49 -11.57 -16.90
CA SER A 335 8.28 -10.48 -17.88
C SER A 335 7.67 -9.21 -17.28
N ASN A 336 7.65 -9.04 -15.95
CA ASN A 336 7.12 -7.83 -15.29
C ASN A 336 8.24 -6.80 -15.01
N ASN A 337 8.00 -5.80 -14.14
CA ASN A 337 8.98 -4.75 -13.78
C ASN A 337 10.41 -5.27 -13.53
N SER A 338 10.61 -6.16 -12.57
CA SER A 338 11.97 -6.65 -12.26
C SER A 338 12.63 -7.38 -13.40
N ALA A 339 11.87 -8.04 -14.29
CA ALA A 339 12.47 -8.73 -15.44
C ALA A 339 12.99 -7.71 -16.45
N HIS A 340 12.20 -6.69 -16.76
CA HIS A 340 12.58 -5.63 -17.68
C HIS A 340 13.80 -4.84 -17.18
N ASP A 341 13.79 -4.41 -15.91
CA ASP A 341 14.90 -3.65 -15.34
C ASP A 341 16.20 -4.46 -15.29
N ILE A 342 16.11 -5.75 -14.94
CA ILE A 342 17.28 -6.63 -14.88
C ILE A 342 17.78 -6.98 -16.28
N CYS A 343 16.89 -7.20 -17.25
CA CYS A 343 17.29 -7.40 -18.64
C CYS A 343 18.05 -6.18 -19.19
N ALA A 344 17.56 -4.98 -18.90
CA ALA A 344 18.24 -3.74 -19.29
C ALA A 344 19.61 -3.63 -18.60
N ASP A 345 19.70 -3.85 -17.28
CA ASP A 345 20.97 -3.80 -16.54
C ASP A 345 21.99 -4.81 -17.08
N LEU A 346 21.59 -6.08 -17.29
CA LEU A 346 22.47 -7.11 -17.84
C LEU A 346 22.96 -6.75 -19.25
N TRP A 347 22.08 -6.24 -20.11
CA TRP A 347 22.43 -5.83 -21.47
C TRP A 347 23.40 -4.64 -21.49
N GLU A 348 23.16 -3.62 -20.65
CA GLU A 348 24.04 -2.45 -20.49
C GLU A 348 25.47 -2.85 -20.07
N HIS A 349 25.61 -3.98 -19.37
CA HIS A 349 26.88 -4.51 -18.88
C HIS A 349 27.46 -5.65 -19.75
N GLY A 350 26.91 -5.85 -20.95
CA GLY A 350 27.53 -6.68 -22.01
C GLY A 350 27.04 -8.13 -22.10
N ALA A 351 25.96 -8.50 -21.39
CA ALA A 351 25.38 -9.82 -21.47
C ALA A 351 24.58 -10.05 -22.77
N ASP A 352 24.56 -11.28 -23.25
CA ASP A 352 23.55 -11.78 -24.20
C ASP A 352 22.32 -12.25 -23.41
N VAL A 353 21.27 -11.43 -23.40
CA VAL A 353 20.11 -11.61 -22.52
C VAL A 353 18.94 -12.24 -23.27
N THR A 354 18.33 -13.27 -22.68
CA THR A 354 17.04 -13.82 -23.09
C THR A 354 16.01 -13.71 -21.97
N MET A 355 14.92 -12.99 -22.23
CA MET A 355 13.74 -12.96 -21.36
C MET A 355 12.82 -14.14 -21.68
N VAL A 356 12.33 -14.82 -20.65
CA VAL A 356 11.32 -15.89 -20.79
C VAL A 356 9.97 -15.41 -20.29
N GLN A 357 9.03 -15.25 -21.20
CA GLN A 357 7.65 -14.86 -20.93
C GLN A 357 6.71 -16.07 -20.94
N ARG A 358 6.13 -16.38 -19.77
CA ARG A 358 5.12 -17.45 -19.66
C ARG A 358 3.70 -16.98 -19.99
N SER A 359 3.38 -15.73 -19.66
CA SER A 359 2.02 -15.19 -19.77
C SER A 359 2.06 -13.70 -20.07
N SER A 360 0.99 -13.19 -20.67
CA SER A 360 0.81 -11.78 -21.01
C SER A 360 1.17 -10.82 -19.87
N THR A 361 1.72 -9.67 -20.25
CA THR A 361 2.06 -8.57 -19.34
C THR A 361 1.43 -7.28 -19.83
N HIS A 362 0.88 -6.48 -18.91
CA HIS A 362 0.41 -5.15 -19.28
C HIS A 362 1.59 -4.18 -19.27
N ILE A 363 1.82 -3.48 -20.38
CA ILE A 363 2.89 -2.49 -20.53
C ILE A 363 2.25 -1.12 -20.58
N ALA A 364 2.68 -0.21 -19.71
CA ALA A 364 2.27 1.19 -19.76
C ALA A 364 3.52 2.05 -19.92
N ARG A 365 3.63 2.84 -20.99
CA ARG A 365 4.76 3.77 -21.15
C ARG A 365 4.70 4.83 -20.06
N SER A 366 5.82 5.08 -19.39
CA SER A 366 5.89 6.01 -18.25
C SER A 366 5.32 7.38 -18.61
N GLU A 367 5.68 7.94 -19.77
CA GLU A 367 5.20 9.25 -20.23
C GLU A 367 3.66 9.32 -20.32
N SER A 368 3.04 8.35 -21.00
CA SER A 368 1.58 8.30 -21.16
C SER A 368 0.87 8.01 -19.85
N LEU A 369 1.44 7.16 -18.99
CA LEU A 369 0.89 6.88 -17.66
C LEU A 369 0.91 8.14 -16.77
N MET A 370 2.02 8.88 -16.77
CA MET A 370 2.14 10.13 -16.01
C MET A 370 1.15 11.19 -16.47
N ASP A 371 0.95 11.33 -17.77
CA ASP A 371 0.06 12.36 -18.32
C ASP A 371 -1.42 12.00 -18.15
N LEU A 372 -1.80 10.78 -18.56
CA LEU A 372 -3.22 10.39 -18.66
C LEU A 372 -3.81 9.86 -17.34
N ALA A 373 -3.02 9.17 -16.51
CA ALA A 373 -3.54 8.48 -15.33
C ALA A 373 -3.19 9.17 -14.00
N LEU A 374 -2.00 9.77 -13.89
CA LEU A 374 -1.52 10.37 -12.65
C LEU A 374 -1.45 11.90 -12.69
N GLY A 375 -1.48 12.51 -13.88
CA GLY A 375 -1.15 13.92 -14.09
C GLY A 375 -2.03 14.89 -13.33
N ASP A 376 -3.32 14.59 -13.21
CA ASP A 376 -4.27 15.46 -12.49
C ASP A 376 -4.21 15.31 -10.96
N LEU A 377 -3.48 14.30 -10.46
CA LEU A 377 -3.39 13.99 -9.02
C LEU A 377 -1.97 14.17 -8.45
N TYR A 378 -0.95 13.77 -9.20
CA TYR A 378 0.43 13.63 -8.71
C TYR A 378 1.42 14.23 -9.71
N SER A 379 1.36 15.55 -9.91
CA SER A 379 2.26 16.30 -10.79
C SER A 379 2.38 17.77 -10.37
N GLU A 380 3.29 18.51 -11.00
CA GLU A 380 3.33 19.98 -10.88
C GLU A 380 2.01 20.65 -11.31
N LYS A 381 1.35 20.12 -12.35
CA LYS A 381 0.03 20.61 -12.80
C LYS A 381 -1.01 20.43 -11.69
N ALA A 382 -1.00 19.29 -11.00
CA ALA A 382 -1.89 19.02 -9.88
C ALA A 382 -1.67 20.02 -8.74
N LEU A 383 -0.40 20.25 -8.35
CA LEU A 383 -0.05 21.24 -7.32
C LEU A 383 -0.48 22.67 -7.71
N ALA A 384 -0.25 23.08 -8.96
CA ALA A 384 -0.66 24.38 -9.47
C ALA A 384 -2.18 24.58 -9.43
N ASN A 385 -2.95 23.48 -9.54
CA ASN A 385 -4.41 23.45 -9.42
C ASN A 385 -4.90 23.28 -7.96
N GLY A 386 -4.00 23.33 -6.97
CA GLY A 386 -4.34 23.17 -5.55
C GLY A 386 -4.59 21.73 -5.11
N VAL A 387 -4.27 20.74 -5.94
CA VAL A 387 -4.34 19.32 -5.61
C VAL A 387 -3.04 18.92 -4.91
N THR A 388 -3.05 19.07 -3.58
CA THR A 388 -1.94 18.61 -2.72
C THR A 388 -1.90 17.07 -2.67
N THR A 389 -0.77 16.49 -2.27
CA THR A 389 -0.65 15.04 -2.02
C THR A 389 -1.79 14.50 -1.15
N GLU A 390 -2.12 15.20 -0.07
CA GLU A 390 -3.19 14.79 0.85
C GLU A 390 -4.58 14.81 0.18
N LYS A 391 -4.84 15.83 -0.67
CA LYS A 391 -6.08 15.94 -1.46
C LYS A 391 -6.14 14.88 -2.56
N ALA A 392 -5.02 14.62 -3.22
CA ALA A 392 -4.87 13.58 -4.24
C ALA A 392 -5.15 12.18 -3.67
N ASP A 393 -4.57 11.86 -2.51
CA ASP A 393 -4.80 10.58 -1.83
C ASP A 393 -6.29 10.38 -1.53
N LEU A 394 -6.99 11.44 -1.05
CA LEU A 394 -8.43 11.39 -0.75
C LEU A 394 -9.31 11.32 -2.01
N LEU A 395 -8.97 12.07 -3.07
CA LEU A 395 -9.66 11.98 -4.37
C LEU A 395 -9.55 10.57 -4.92
N PHE A 396 -8.37 10.00 -4.85
CA PHE A 396 -8.11 8.63 -5.28
C PHE A 396 -8.90 7.61 -4.45
N ALA A 397 -8.88 7.75 -3.12
CA ALA A 397 -9.67 6.93 -2.20
C ALA A 397 -11.18 7.14 -2.37
N SER A 398 -11.64 8.26 -2.94
CA SER A 398 -13.07 8.55 -3.06
C SER A 398 -13.78 7.72 -4.14
N LEU A 399 -13.04 7.06 -5.05
CA LEU A 399 -13.60 6.22 -6.11
C LEU A 399 -13.77 4.76 -5.65
N PRO A 400 -15.02 4.27 -5.44
CA PRO A 400 -15.27 2.89 -5.06
C PRO A 400 -14.71 1.89 -6.06
N TYR A 401 -14.15 0.77 -5.58
CA TYR A 401 -13.55 -0.23 -6.45
C TYR A 401 -14.54 -0.90 -7.40
N ARG A 402 -15.85 -0.85 -7.11
CA ARG A 402 -16.90 -1.36 -8.00
C ARG A 402 -16.94 -0.62 -9.35
N ILE A 403 -16.78 0.70 -9.32
CA ILE A 403 -16.91 1.58 -10.50
C ILE A 403 -15.55 2.05 -11.05
N LEU A 404 -14.48 1.78 -10.30
CA LEU A 404 -13.12 2.14 -10.70
C LEU A 404 -12.69 1.56 -12.07
N PRO A 405 -13.04 0.32 -12.46
CA PRO A 405 -12.73 -0.18 -13.80
C PRO A 405 -13.31 0.69 -14.91
N GLU A 406 -14.58 1.10 -14.79
CA GLU A 406 -15.26 1.95 -15.79
C GLU A 406 -14.60 3.33 -15.90
N ALA A 407 -14.11 3.87 -14.78
CA ALA A 407 -13.36 5.13 -14.78
C ALA A 407 -11.96 5.01 -15.40
N GLN A 408 -11.35 3.82 -15.38
CA GLN A 408 -9.99 3.60 -15.88
C GLN A 408 -9.96 3.17 -17.35
N ILE A 409 -10.97 2.45 -17.86
CA ILE A 409 -11.00 1.96 -19.24
C ILE A 409 -10.72 3.08 -20.26
N PRO A 410 -11.40 4.24 -20.25
CA PRO A 410 -11.14 5.30 -21.23
C PRO A 410 -9.71 5.85 -21.19
N VAL A 411 -9.07 5.84 -20.02
CA VAL A 411 -7.68 6.27 -19.84
C VAL A 411 -6.73 5.32 -20.56
N TYR A 412 -6.94 4.00 -20.41
CA TYR A 412 -6.08 3.00 -21.06
C TYR A 412 -6.42 2.80 -22.54
N GLU A 413 -7.66 3.05 -22.98
CA GLU A 413 -8.01 3.13 -24.41
C GLU A 413 -7.28 4.28 -25.09
N GLU A 414 -7.26 5.47 -24.47
CA GLU A 414 -6.52 6.62 -24.98
C GLU A 414 -5.00 6.36 -24.97
N MET A 415 -4.48 5.69 -23.94
CA MET A 415 -3.09 5.26 -23.90
C MET A 415 -2.77 4.28 -25.03
N ALA A 416 -3.63 3.28 -25.26
CA ALA A 416 -3.51 2.33 -26.37
C ALA A 416 -3.48 3.05 -27.72
N ARG A 417 -4.34 4.06 -27.90
CA ARG A 417 -4.39 4.88 -29.11
C ARG A 417 -3.13 5.72 -29.30
N ARG A 418 -2.64 6.38 -28.25
CA ARG A 418 -1.45 7.24 -28.26
C ARG A 418 -0.18 6.43 -28.58
N ASP A 419 -0.07 5.24 -28.02
CA ASP A 419 1.13 4.39 -28.11
C ASP A 419 0.96 3.20 -29.08
N ALA A 420 0.00 3.28 -30.01
CA ALA A 420 -0.36 2.19 -30.91
C ALA A 420 0.82 1.64 -31.73
N ASP A 421 1.69 2.53 -32.23
CA ASP A 421 2.89 2.15 -32.98
C ASP A 421 3.89 1.38 -32.11
N PHE A 422 4.02 1.74 -30.83
CA PHE A 422 4.89 1.05 -29.88
C PHE A 422 4.36 -0.35 -29.57
N TYR A 423 3.05 -0.47 -29.27
CA TYR A 423 2.45 -1.78 -29.00
C TYR A 423 2.54 -2.71 -30.21
N SER A 424 2.28 -2.19 -31.42
CA SER A 424 2.39 -2.97 -32.67
C SER A 424 3.82 -3.50 -32.89
N GLN A 425 4.83 -2.69 -32.60
CA GLN A 425 6.24 -3.12 -32.71
C GLN A 425 6.61 -4.15 -31.65
N LEU A 426 6.10 -4.00 -30.43
CA LEU A 426 6.36 -4.92 -29.32
C LEU A 426 5.72 -6.30 -29.56
N GLU A 427 4.48 -6.32 -30.07
CA GLU A 427 3.81 -7.55 -30.53
C GLU A 427 4.54 -8.19 -31.71
N ALA A 428 5.02 -7.39 -32.67
CA ALA A 428 5.80 -7.90 -33.80
C ALA A 428 7.14 -8.52 -33.37
N ALA A 429 7.71 -8.09 -32.23
CA ALA A 429 8.86 -8.72 -31.60
C ALA A 429 8.52 -10.02 -30.83
N GLY A 430 7.24 -10.40 -30.78
CA GLY A 430 6.74 -11.63 -30.15
C GLY A 430 6.28 -11.47 -28.70
N PHE A 431 6.25 -10.25 -28.16
CA PHE A 431 5.85 -10.02 -26.78
C PHE A 431 4.33 -10.13 -26.61
N ASP A 432 3.90 -10.98 -25.67
CA ASP A 432 2.50 -11.17 -25.32
C ASP A 432 2.06 -10.06 -24.35
N LEU A 433 1.21 -9.15 -24.82
CA LEU A 433 0.71 -8.03 -24.03
C LEU A 433 -0.79 -8.13 -23.74
N ASP A 434 -1.24 -7.43 -22.70
CA ASP A 434 -2.67 -7.27 -22.40
C ASP A 434 -2.94 -5.87 -21.83
N PHE A 435 -4.23 -5.49 -21.73
CA PHE A 435 -4.68 -4.21 -21.16
C PHE A 435 -5.43 -4.39 -19.83
N GLY A 436 -5.12 -5.47 -19.10
CA GLY A 436 -5.96 -5.96 -18.01
C GLY A 436 -7.10 -6.84 -18.53
N VAL A 437 -7.71 -7.62 -17.63
CA VAL A 437 -8.74 -8.62 -17.98
C VAL A 437 -9.96 -7.98 -18.65
N ASP A 438 -10.26 -6.75 -18.28
CA ASP A 438 -11.42 -5.95 -18.66
C ASP A 438 -11.01 -4.60 -19.29
N GLY A 439 -9.75 -4.45 -19.72
CA GLY A 439 -9.26 -3.19 -20.29
C GLY A 439 -8.97 -2.08 -19.27
N SER A 440 -9.11 -2.36 -17.96
CA SER A 440 -8.89 -1.35 -16.89
C SER A 440 -7.41 -1.09 -16.55
N GLY A 441 -6.49 -1.73 -17.27
CA GLY A 441 -5.06 -1.42 -17.25
C GLY A 441 -4.33 -1.71 -15.94
N LEU A 442 -3.21 -1.00 -15.75
CA LEU A 442 -2.22 -1.25 -14.72
C LEU A 442 -2.80 -1.18 -13.31
N PHE A 443 -3.58 -0.14 -13.01
CA PHE A 443 -3.94 0.15 -11.63
C PHE A 443 -4.84 -0.95 -11.02
N LEU A 444 -5.89 -1.37 -11.73
CA LEU A 444 -6.74 -2.47 -11.29
C LEU A 444 -5.97 -3.79 -11.24
N LYS A 445 -5.04 -4.01 -12.17
CA LYS A 445 -4.18 -5.19 -12.17
C LYS A 445 -3.30 -5.24 -10.92
N TYR A 446 -2.75 -4.11 -10.48
CA TYR A 446 -2.03 -4.01 -9.21
C TYR A 446 -2.94 -4.33 -8.02
N LEU A 447 -4.12 -3.70 -7.92
CA LEU A 447 -5.03 -3.94 -6.79
C LEU A 447 -5.55 -5.39 -6.73
N ARG A 448 -5.86 -6.01 -7.88
CA ARG A 448 -6.39 -7.38 -7.96
C ARG A 448 -5.33 -8.43 -7.60
N ARG A 449 -4.12 -8.33 -8.18
CA ARG A 449 -3.12 -9.42 -8.10
C ARG A 449 -1.70 -9.02 -7.71
N GLY A 450 -1.43 -7.73 -7.48
CA GLY A 450 -0.11 -7.22 -7.07
C GLY A 450 1.02 -7.49 -8.07
N SER A 451 0.71 -7.82 -9.33
CA SER A 451 1.69 -8.29 -10.32
C SER A 451 1.18 -8.23 -11.75
N GLY A 452 2.06 -8.50 -12.73
CA GLY A 452 1.65 -8.71 -14.11
C GLY A 452 1.64 -7.47 -15.00
N TYR A 453 2.35 -6.43 -14.58
CA TYR A 453 2.50 -5.20 -15.34
C TYR A 453 3.97 -4.77 -15.35
N TYR A 454 4.29 -3.86 -16.27
CA TYR A 454 5.53 -3.11 -16.30
C TYR A 454 5.25 -1.66 -16.71
N ILE A 455 5.88 -0.71 -16.01
CA ILE A 455 5.90 0.70 -16.41
C ILE A 455 7.15 0.91 -17.25
N ASP A 456 6.98 1.03 -18.57
CA ASP A 456 8.10 1.10 -19.48
C ASP A 456 8.85 2.43 -19.39
N VAL A 457 10.15 2.30 -19.08
CA VAL A 457 11.15 3.36 -19.07
C VAL A 457 12.24 3.15 -20.14
N GLY A 458 11.99 2.25 -21.10
CA GLY A 458 12.86 2.01 -22.26
C GLY A 458 13.30 0.56 -22.44
N ALA A 459 13.16 -0.30 -21.43
CA ALA A 459 13.54 -1.71 -21.55
C ALA A 459 12.74 -2.47 -22.62
N SER A 460 11.46 -2.12 -22.84
CA SER A 460 10.67 -2.74 -23.92
C SER A 460 11.23 -2.41 -25.31
N GLN A 461 11.89 -1.24 -25.48
CA GLN A 461 12.57 -0.92 -26.75
C GLN A 461 13.73 -1.86 -27.04
N LEU A 462 14.43 -2.37 -26.02
CA LEU A 462 15.50 -3.36 -26.22
C LEU A 462 14.97 -4.67 -26.78
N ILE A 463 13.73 -5.04 -26.44
CA ILE A 463 13.04 -6.21 -27.00
C ILE A 463 12.64 -5.94 -28.45
N ILE A 464 12.03 -4.77 -28.73
CA ILE A 464 11.65 -4.34 -30.08
C ILE A 464 12.87 -4.35 -31.02
N ASP A 465 14.01 -3.84 -30.55
CA ASP A 465 15.26 -3.76 -31.31
C ASP A 465 15.98 -5.13 -31.44
N GLY A 466 15.49 -6.19 -30.79
CA GLY A 466 16.12 -7.51 -30.76
C GLY A 466 17.44 -7.57 -29.97
N ARG A 467 17.70 -6.57 -29.13
CA ARG A 467 18.89 -6.47 -28.27
C ARG A 467 18.77 -7.33 -27.01
N VAL A 468 17.55 -7.44 -26.48
CA VAL A 468 17.15 -8.46 -25.51
C VAL A 468 16.28 -9.46 -26.27
N LYS A 469 16.68 -10.73 -26.27
CA LYS A 469 15.92 -11.80 -26.92
C LYS A 469 14.69 -12.14 -26.08
N LEU A 470 13.65 -12.63 -26.74
CA LEU A 470 12.43 -13.08 -26.09
C LEU A 470 12.18 -14.55 -26.44
N ALA A 471 11.83 -15.34 -25.43
CA ALA A 471 11.29 -16.68 -25.58
C ALA A 471 9.95 -16.77 -24.85
N ASN A 472 8.95 -17.41 -25.46
CA ASN A 472 7.64 -17.61 -24.85
C ASN A 472 7.50 -19.08 -24.42
N GLY A 473 6.98 -19.31 -23.22
CA GLY A 473 6.65 -20.66 -22.79
C GLY A 473 6.85 -20.93 -21.29
N GLN A 474 6.57 -22.17 -20.93
CA GLN A 474 6.77 -22.71 -19.59
C GLN A 474 8.15 -23.35 -19.53
N VAL A 475 8.91 -23.04 -18.47
CA VAL A 475 10.16 -23.73 -18.17
C VAL A 475 9.83 -25.12 -17.63
N GLY A 476 10.31 -26.16 -18.31
CA GLY A 476 10.11 -27.55 -17.93
C GLY A 476 11.23 -28.07 -17.03
N LYS A 477 12.49 -27.78 -17.37
CA LYS A 477 13.68 -28.21 -16.60
C LYS A 477 14.87 -27.28 -16.81
N ILE A 478 15.87 -27.43 -15.95
CA ILE A 478 17.18 -26.80 -16.07
C ILE A 478 18.22 -27.91 -16.23
N THR A 479 19.19 -27.73 -17.14
CA THR A 479 20.31 -28.65 -17.34
C THR A 479 21.60 -28.01 -16.81
N GLY A 480 22.76 -28.66 -17.02
CA GLY A 480 24.04 -28.13 -16.56
C GLY A 480 24.36 -26.70 -17.05
N ASN A 481 23.87 -26.29 -18.22
CA ASN A 481 24.20 -24.99 -18.81
C ASN A 481 23.04 -24.36 -19.61
N ALA A 482 21.80 -24.81 -19.42
CA ALA A 482 20.66 -24.27 -20.16
C ALA A 482 19.34 -24.33 -19.38
N VAL A 483 18.42 -23.44 -19.77
CA VAL A 483 17.00 -23.51 -19.43
C VAL A 483 16.27 -24.18 -20.59
N VAL A 484 15.48 -25.21 -20.30
CA VAL A 484 14.73 -25.95 -21.33
C VAL A 484 13.24 -25.71 -21.14
N LEU A 485 12.59 -25.18 -22.18
CA LEU A 485 11.15 -24.96 -22.20
C LEU A 485 10.41 -26.26 -22.54
N ASP A 486 9.12 -26.32 -22.22
CA ASP A 486 8.28 -27.51 -22.45
C ASP A 486 8.16 -27.90 -23.94
N ASP A 487 8.36 -26.96 -24.85
CA ASP A 487 8.37 -27.20 -26.30
C ASP A 487 9.71 -27.76 -26.83
N GLY A 488 10.70 -27.94 -25.94
CA GLY A 488 12.03 -28.42 -26.27
C GLY A 488 13.04 -27.32 -26.64
N THR A 489 12.65 -26.04 -26.61
CA THR A 489 13.58 -24.93 -26.80
C THR A 489 14.63 -24.92 -25.68
N GLU A 490 15.91 -24.98 -26.06
CA GLU A 490 17.04 -24.89 -25.12
C GLU A 490 17.68 -23.50 -25.18
N LEU A 491 17.75 -22.83 -24.03
CA LEU A 491 18.32 -21.51 -23.85
C LEU A 491 19.61 -21.63 -23.04
N GLU A 492 20.77 -21.58 -23.69
CA GLU A 492 22.06 -21.60 -23.01
C GLU A 492 22.19 -20.43 -22.03
N ALA A 493 22.69 -20.72 -20.83
CA ALA A 493 22.79 -19.75 -19.74
C ALA A 493 24.08 -19.96 -18.92
N ASP A 494 24.81 -18.88 -18.69
CA ASP A 494 25.80 -18.76 -17.62
C ASP A 494 25.16 -18.27 -16.30
N ALA A 495 24.01 -17.59 -16.40
CA ALA A 495 23.23 -17.15 -15.25
C ALA A 495 21.72 -17.24 -15.50
N ILE A 496 20.98 -17.64 -14.46
CA ILE A 496 19.52 -17.73 -14.45
C ILE A 496 18.95 -16.81 -13.36
N ILE A 497 18.17 -15.82 -13.75
CA ILE A 497 17.55 -14.88 -12.83
C ILE A 497 16.05 -15.17 -12.77
N TYR A 498 15.55 -15.56 -11.59
CA TYR A 498 14.12 -15.75 -11.36
C TYR A 498 13.46 -14.40 -11.05
N ALA A 499 12.92 -13.74 -12.07
CA ALA A 499 12.06 -12.55 -11.95
C ALA A 499 10.59 -12.95 -11.78
N THR A 500 10.35 -13.94 -10.91
CA THR A 500 9.09 -14.69 -10.75
C THR A 500 8.14 -14.10 -9.70
N GLY A 501 8.43 -12.88 -9.23
CA GLY A 501 7.59 -12.10 -8.33
C GLY A 501 7.60 -12.61 -6.89
N TYR A 502 6.53 -12.28 -6.16
CA TYR A 502 6.42 -12.57 -4.74
C TYR A 502 5.13 -13.36 -4.46
N GLY A 503 5.19 -14.23 -3.44
CA GLY A 503 4.06 -14.97 -2.92
C GLY A 503 3.16 -14.12 -2.02
N SER A 504 2.15 -14.75 -1.44
CA SER A 504 1.20 -14.08 -0.55
C SER A 504 1.87 -13.63 0.76
N MET A 505 1.43 -12.51 1.31
CA MET A 505 1.79 -12.06 2.66
C MET A 505 1.39 -13.08 3.75
N ASN A 506 0.38 -13.92 3.48
CA ASN A 506 0.02 -15.05 4.35
C ASN A 506 1.17 -16.05 4.58
N GLY A 507 2.13 -16.14 3.65
CA GLY A 507 3.32 -16.99 3.83
C GLY A 507 4.10 -16.61 5.08
N TRP A 508 4.29 -15.30 5.31
CA TRP A 508 4.97 -14.82 6.52
C TRP A 508 4.21 -15.12 7.80
N LEU A 509 2.87 -15.02 7.80
CA LEU A 509 2.06 -15.38 8.95
C LEU A 509 2.20 -16.87 9.30
N ALA A 510 2.27 -17.71 8.28
CA ALA A 510 2.41 -19.15 8.47
C ALA A 510 3.77 -19.53 9.03
N ASP A 511 4.82 -18.90 8.51
CA ASP A 511 6.20 -19.17 8.91
C ASP A 511 6.52 -18.61 10.30
N LEU A 512 5.99 -17.42 10.63
CA LEU A 512 6.31 -16.71 11.87
C LEU A 512 5.30 -16.92 13.00
N VAL A 513 4.06 -17.31 12.71
CA VAL A 513 3.01 -17.53 13.73
C VAL A 513 2.54 -18.97 13.72
N SER A 514 1.67 -19.32 12.77
CA SER A 514 1.25 -20.69 12.51
C SER A 514 0.41 -20.74 11.22
N PRO A 515 0.31 -21.91 10.58
CA PRO A 515 -0.59 -22.08 9.45
C PRO A 515 -2.06 -21.75 9.78
N GLU A 516 -2.55 -22.15 10.94
CA GLU A 516 -3.93 -21.94 11.37
C GLU A 516 -4.26 -20.45 11.53
N VAL A 517 -3.35 -19.66 12.08
CA VAL A 517 -3.50 -18.20 12.18
C VAL A 517 -3.54 -17.56 10.80
N ALA A 518 -2.62 -17.97 9.90
CA ALA A 518 -2.60 -17.45 8.55
C ALA A 518 -3.87 -17.77 7.75
N ASP A 519 -4.50 -18.93 8.00
CA ASP A 519 -5.77 -19.31 7.40
C ASP A 519 -6.97 -18.62 8.06
N THR A 520 -6.89 -18.34 9.36
CA THR A 520 -7.91 -17.55 10.07
C THR A 520 -7.94 -16.10 9.57
N VAL A 521 -6.78 -15.47 9.35
CA VAL A 521 -6.70 -14.16 8.68
C VAL A 521 -7.26 -14.24 7.26
N GLY A 522 -6.92 -15.30 6.53
CA GLY A 522 -7.32 -15.48 5.14
C GLY A 522 -6.52 -14.59 4.19
N LYS A 523 -6.79 -14.71 2.90
CA LYS A 523 -5.99 -14.02 1.87
C LYS A 523 -5.83 -12.53 2.13
N CYS A 524 -4.60 -12.04 2.07
CA CYS A 524 -4.32 -10.60 2.03
C CYS A 524 -4.15 -10.14 0.58
N TRP A 525 -4.57 -8.92 0.28
CA TRP A 525 -4.56 -8.32 -1.06
C TRP A 525 -5.59 -8.89 -2.05
N GLY A 526 -5.94 -8.10 -3.07
CA GLY A 526 -7.11 -8.34 -3.92
C GLY A 526 -8.40 -7.87 -3.23
N PHE A 527 -9.52 -7.91 -3.96
CA PHE A 527 -10.85 -7.51 -3.45
C PHE A 527 -11.98 -8.39 -4.00
N GLY A 528 -11.63 -9.51 -4.65
CA GLY A 528 -12.58 -10.55 -5.02
C GLY A 528 -13.32 -10.31 -6.31
N SER A 529 -12.60 -9.81 -7.30
CA SER A 529 -13.13 -9.50 -8.62
C SER A 529 -13.36 -10.72 -9.52
N ASP A 530 -13.10 -11.95 -9.05
CA ASP A 530 -13.12 -13.19 -9.84
C ASP A 530 -12.22 -13.13 -11.09
N THR A 531 -11.14 -12.35 -11.00
CA THR A 531 -10.11 -12.25 -12.04
C THR A 531 -8.90 -13.14 -11.70
N PRO A 532 -7.99 -13.43 -12.66
CA PRO A 532 -6.84 -14.28 -12.40
C PRO A 532 -6.00 -13.79 -11.21
N LYS A 533 -5.82 -14.67 -10.22
CA LYS A 533 -5.18 -14.43 -8.91
C LYS A 533 -5.97 -13.55 -7.93
N ASP A 534 -7.19 -13.16 -8.24
CA ASP A 534 -8.14 -12.47 -7.33
C ASP A 534 -9.51 -13.18 -7.27
N PRO A 535 -9.54 -14.44 -6.80
CA PRO A 535 -10.79 -15.19 -6.69
C PRO A 535 -11.76 -14.51 -5.73
N GLY A 536 -13.06 -14.62 -6.00
CA GLY A 536 -14.14 -14.10 -5.17
C GLY A 536 -14.23 -14.78 -3.79
N PRO A 537 -15.16 -14.35 -2.92
CA PRO A 537 -16.22 -13.38 -3.21
C PRO A 537 -15.73 -11.94 -3.18
N TRP A 538 -16.52 -11.05 -3.78
CA TRP A 538 -16.35 -9.60 -3.76
C TRP A 538 -16.38 -9.02 -2.34
N GLU A 539 -15.38 -8.22 -1.99
CA GLU A 539 -15.24 -7.63 -0.65
C GLU A 539 -15.42 -6.11 -0.61
N GLY A 540 -15.46 -5.44 -1.76
CA GLY A 540 -15.56 -3.98 -1.90
C GLY A 540 -14.29 -3.20 -1.53
N GLU A 541 -13.38 -3.80 -0.75
CA GLU A 541 -12.11 -3.24 -0.29
C GLU A 541 -10.99 -4.27 -0.34
N LEU A 542 -9.73 -3.81 -0.25
CA LEU A 542 -8.60 -4.74 -0.21
C LEU A 542 -8.69 -5.67 1.01
N ARG A 543 -8.44 -6.96 0.79
CA ARG A 543 -8.54 -7.99 1.83
C ARG A 543 -7.51 -7.78 2.92
N ASN A 544 -7.99 -7.73 4.16
CA ASN A 544 -7.18 -7.66 5.39
C ASN A 544 -6.18 -6.50 5.48
N MET A 545 -6.11 -5.59 4.49
CA MET A 545 -5.14 -4.50 4.48
C MET A 545 -5.64 -3.32 5.33
N TRP A 546 -4.84 -2.92 6.32
CA TRP A 546 -5.01 -1.69 7.11
C TRP A 546 -6.29 -1.63 7.98
N LYS A 547 -6.95 -2.77 8.15
CA LYS A 547 -8.22 -2.92 8.86
C LYS A 547 -8.17 -4.12 9.82
N PRO A 548 -9.11 -4.25 10.77
CA PRO A 548 -9.15 -5.38 11.68
C PRO A 548 -9.21 -6.71 10.91
N THR A 549 -8.49 -7.71 11.40
CA THR A 549 -8.52 -9.07 10.83
C THR A 549 -9.40 -9.99 11.70
N ASN A 550 -9.64 -11.22 11.24
CA ASN A 550 -10.31 -12.25 12.04
C ASN A 550 -9.43 -12.80 13.19
N VAL A 551 -8.23 -12.26 13.38
CA VAL A 551 -7.35 -12.58 14.51
C VAL A 551 -7.19 -11.31 15.32
N ASP A 552 -7.66 -11.35 16.56
CA ASP A 552 -7.65 -10.20 17.44
C ASP A 552 -6.23 -9.64 17.62
N ASN A 553 -6.14 -8.32 17.56
CA ASN A 553 -4.91 -7.56 17.74
C ASN A 553 -3.78 -7.89 16.74
N LEU A 554 -4.09 -8.52 15.60
CA LEU A 554 -3.17 -8.75 14.50
C LEU A 554 -3.60 -7.94 13.27
N TRP A 555 -2.63 -7.26 12.66
CA TRP A 555 -2.86 -6.31 11.56
C TRP A 555 -1.92 -6.56 10.40
N ILE A 556 -2.41 -6.33 9.17
CA ILE A 556 -1.60 -6.38 7.96
C ILE A 556 -1.45 -4.97 7.40
N HIS A 557 -0.20 -4.57 7.17
CA HIS A 557 0.15 -3.28 6.59
C HIS A 557 1.15 -3.46 5.45
N GLY A 558 1.00 -2.66 4.41
CA GLY A 558 1.81 -2.78 3.20
C GLY A 558 1.25 -1.98 2.04
N GLY A 559 1.86 -2.15 0.87
CA GLY A 559 1.58 -1.38 -0.34
C GLY A 559 2.79 -0.58 -0.79
N ASN A 560 2.62 0.25 -1.83
CA ASN A 560 3.62 1.23 -2.24
C ASN A 560 3.73 2.40 -1.24
N LEU A 561 4.57 3.39 -1.51
CA LEU A 561 4.80 4.54 -0.63
C LEU A 561 3.51 5.34 -0.38
N HIS A 562 2.73 5.61 -1.42
CA HIS A 562 1.39 6.22 -1.32
C HIS A 562 0.48 5.46 -0.35
N GLN A 563 0.25 4.16 -0.58
CA GLN A 563 -0.67 3.38 0.26
C GLN A 563 -0.17 3.29 1.71
N SER A 564 1.15 3.16 1.88
CA SER A 564 1.78 3.17 3.20
C SER A 564 1.54 4.50 3.92
N ARG A 565 1.71 5.64 3.23
CA ARG A 565 1.45 6.99 3.77
C ARG A 565 -0.02 7.20 4.11
N HIS A 566 -0.91 6.89 3.16
CA HIS A 566 -2.33 7.18 3.27
C HIS A 566 -2.99 6.31 4.34
N TYR A 567 -2.84 4.98 4.26
CA TYR A 567 -3.58 4.08 5.13
C TYR A 567 -2.96 3.89 6.52
N SER A 568 -1.69 4.31 6.73
CA SER A 568 -1.11 4.31 8.07
C SER A 568 -1.80 5.29 9.03
N SER A 569 -2.46 6.34 8.54
CA SER A 569 -3.23 7.26 9.40
C SER A 569 -4.39 6.53 10.08
N TYR A 570 -5.22 5.82 9.31
CA TYR A 570 -6.39 5.11 9.83
C TYR A 570 -6.01 3.96 10.75
N LEU A 571 -4.97 3.20 10.39
CA LEU A 571 -4.44 2.15 11.26
C LEU A 571 -3.90 2.72 12.58
N ALA A 572 -3.17 3.84 12.54
CA ALA A 572 -2.65 4.46 13.75
C ALA A 572 -3.76 4.99 14.67
N LEU A 573 -4.82 5.59 14.12
CA LEU A 573 -5.98 6.03 14.88
C LEU A 573 -6.70 4.85 15.54
N GLN A 574 -6.89 3.75 14.81
CA GLN A 574 -7.46 2.52 15.35
C GLN A 574 -6.65 1.91 16.50
N LEU A 575 -5.32 1.89 16.37
CA LEU A 575 -4.42 1.39 17.41
C LEU A 575 -4.42 2.31 18.64
N LYS A 576 -4.42 3.62 18.42
CA LYS A 576 -4.50 4.63 19.48
C LYS A 576 -5.81 4.53 20.26
N ALA A 577 -6.95 4.44 19.58
CA ALA A 577 -8.26 4.31 20.22
C ALA A 577 -8.31 3.09 21.15
N ARG A 578 -7.80 1.93 20.69
CA ARG A 578 -7.73 0.71 21.51
C ARG A 578 -6.78 0.85 22.70
N MET A 579 -5.66 1.55 22.54
CA MET A 579 -4.71 1.80 23.65
C MET A 579 -5.36 2.62 24.77
N GLU A 580 -6.19 3.60 24.39
CA GLU A 580 -6.90 4.49 25.31
C GLU A 580 -8.20 3.87 25.86
N GLY A 581 -8.53 2.64 25.48
CA GLY A 581 -9.74 1.95 25.92
C GLY A 581 -11.03 2.51 25.34
N LEU A 582 -10.96 3.24 24.22
CA LEU A 582 -12.14 3.71 23.52
C LEU A 582 -12.92 2.54 22.89
N PRO A 583 -14.25 2.57 22.88
CA PRO A 583 -15.04 1.58 22.15
C PRO A 583 -14.74 1.65 20.65
N THR A 584 -14.26 0.55 20.08
CA THR A 584 -14.04 0.39 18.63
C THR A 584 -14.90 -0.76 18.06
N PRO A 585 -16.24 -0.65 18.09
CA PRO A 585 -17.11 -1.69 17.54
C PRO A 585 -16.89 -1.80 16.03
N VAL A 586 -16.27 -2.90 15.59
CA VAL A 586 -15.96 -3.11 14.18
C VAL A 586 -17.23 -3.53 13.46
N TYR A 587 -17.73 -2.69 12.56
CA TYR A 587 -18.82 -3.04 11.66
C TYR A 587 -18.31 -4.03 10.60
N GLU A 588 -18.91 -5.22 10.62
CA GLU A 588 -18.77 -6.29 9.64
C GLU A 588 -17.31 -6.69 9.32
N LEU A 589 -16.78 -7.64 10.10
CA LEU A 589 -15.56 -8.35 9.72
C LEU A 589 -15.82 -9.22 8.48
N GLN A 590 -14.89 -9.18 7.53
CA GLN A 590 -14.95 -10.01 6.33
C GLN A 590 -14.73 -11.48 6.72
N PRO A 591 -15.52 -12.44 6.21
CA PRO A 591 -15.22 -13.86 6.40
C PRO A 591 -13.85 -14.21 5.82
N SER A 592 -13.15 -15.16 6.46
CA SER A 592 -11.89 -15.66 5.89
C SER A 592 -12.18 -16.52 4.65
N HIS A 593 -11.54 -16.18 3.54
CA HIS A 593 -11.59 -16.92 2.29
C HIS A 593 -10.18 -17.28 1.81
N HIS A 594 -10.08 -18.31 0.97
CA HIS A 594 -8.84 -18.79 0.35
C HIS A 594 -7.77 -19.21 1.38
N THR A 595 -8.17 -20.06 2.32
CA THR A 595 -7.25 -20.77 3.23
C THR A 595 -6.27 -21.62 2.41
N ARG A 596 -5.06 -21.80 2.93
CA ARG A 596 -3.94 -22.38 2.15
C ARG A 596 -4.01 -23.88 1.96
#